data_AF-A0ABD6NWC6-F1
#
_entry.id   AF-A0ABD6NWC6-F1
#
_cell.length_a   1.000
_cell.length_b   1.000
_cell.length_c   1.000
_cell.angle_alpha   90.00
_cell.angle_beta   90.00
_cell.angle_gamma   90.00
#
_symmetry.space_group_name_H-M   'P 1'
#
loop_
_entity.id
_entity.type
_entity.pdbx_description
1 polymer ?
#
loop_
_entity_poly.entity_id
_entity_poly.type
_entity_poly.pdbx_seq_one_letter_code
_entity_poly.pdbx_strand_id
1 'polypeptide(L)'
;MEEASDASVRAVYEVNVFGTLTVLRAVLPVLRRQRAGHIINISSVGGLPGSAGWGIYNSTKFAVEGFSEAVAKGIAPLGIKVTIIEPGDFRTDFLDASSLGTEETVLADYESTAGAMRARALDVNHEQPGDPVRAAAATADMASAAEPPLHLLLGTDCVKAVEAKTQELLADIDAWRAVSTSTDLD
;
A
#
# COMPACT_ATOMS: atom_id res chain seq x y z
N MET A 1 -4.20 -1.08 17.21
CA MET A 1 -3.50 -2.37 17.26
C MET A 1 -3.95 -3.18 18.46
N GLU A 2 -3.98 -2.61 19.66
CA GLU A 2 -4.53 -3.30 20.85
C GLU A 2 -6.00 -3.69 20.71
N GLU A 3 -6.78 -2.91 19.97
CA GLU A 3 -8.19 -3.20 19.65
C GLU A 3 -8.37 -4.38 18.66
N ALA A 4 -7.34 -4.75 17.89
CA ALA A 4 -7.48 -5.71 16.80
C ALA A 4 -7.37 -7.15 17.29
N SER A 5 -8.37 -7.98 16.99
CA SER A 5 -8.32 -9.41 17.31
C SER A 5 -7.29 -10.16 16.44
N ASP A 6 -6.67 -11.20 16.99
CA ASP A 6 -5.76 -12.09 16.25
C ASP A 6 -6.41 -12.65 14.96
N ALA A 7 -7.70 -12.95 15.02
CA ALA A 7 -8.45 -13.48 13.89
C ALA A 7 -8.57 -12.44 12.76
N SER A 8 -8.95 -11.21 13.09
CA SER A 8 -9.03 -10.11 12.12
C SER A 8 -7.66 -9.81 11.52
N VAL A 9 -6.61 -9.73 12.35
CA VAL A 9 -5.24 -9.48 11.88
C VAL A 9 -4.82 -10.55 10.88
N ARG A 10 -5.00 -11.83 11.20
CA ARG A 10 -4.68 -12.92 10.28
C ARG A 10 -5.49 -12.85 9.00
N ALA A 11 -6.79 -12.60 9.08
CA ALA A 11 -7.64 -12.53 7.90
C ALA A 11 -7.19 -11.46 6.88
N VAL A 12 -6.81 -10.26 7.35
CA VAL A 12 -6.31 -9.19 6.47
C VAL A 12 -4.97 -9.57 5.85
N TYR A 13 -4.08 -10.23 6.59
CA TYR A 13 -2.79 -10.73 6.06
C TYR A 13 -2.96 -11.87 5.05
N GLU A 14 -3.87 -12.81 5.31
CA GLU A 14 -4.18 -13.91 4.39
C GLU A 14 -4.62 -13.39 3.03
N VAL A 15 -5.49 -12.38 2.99
CA VAL A 15 -5.95 -11.79 1.73
C VAL A 15 -4.86 -10.93 1.09
N ASN A 16 -4.38 -9.91 1.79
CA ASN A 16 -3.55 -8.87 1.18
C ASN A 16 -2.12 -9.35 0.88
N VAL A 17 -1.53 -10.15 1.78
CA VAL A 17 -0.12 -10.55 1.70
C VAL A 17 -0.01 -11.95 1.12
N PHE A 18 -0.57 -12.95 1.80
CA PHE A 18 -0.39 -14.35 1.39
C PHE A 18 -1.12 -14.67 0.09
N GLY A 19 -2.29 -14.10 -0.15
CA GLY A 19 -3.00 -14.17 -1.42
C GLY A 19 -2.15 -13.64 -2.57
N THR A 20 -1.61 -12.43 -2.44
CA THR A 20 -0.75 -11.81 -3.46
C THR A 20 0.51 -12.66 -3.71
N LEU A 21 1.20 -13.10 -2.65
CA LEU A 21 2.38 -13.97 -2.78
C LEU A 21 2.05 -15.29 -3.48
N THR A 22 0.88 -15.87 -3.20
CA THR A 22 0.43 -17.12 -3.84
C THR A 22 0.28 -16.92 -5.34
N VAL A 23 -0.39 -15.85 -5.76
CA VAL A 23 -0.55 -15.51 -7.19
C VAL A 23 0.82 -15.27 -7.84
N LEU A 24 1.67 -14.45 -7.23
CA LEU A 24 3.02 -14.17 -7.76
C LEU A 24 3.82 -15.45 -7.98
N ARG A 25 3.86 -16.34 -6.98
CA ARG A 25 4.59 -17.61 -7.07
C ARG A 25 4.06 -18.52 -8.18
N ALA A 26 2.76 -18.47 -8.46
CA ALA A 26 2.14 -19.25 -9.53
C ALA A 26 2.45 -18.68 -10.92
N VAL A 27 2.44 -17.35 -11.09
CA VAL A 27 2.61 -16.71 -12.41
C VAL A 27 4.07 -16.50 -12.81
N LEU A 28 4.97 -16.26 -11.86
CA LEU A 28 6.38 -15.96 -12.13
C LEU A 28 7.10 -17.02 -12.98
N PRO A 29 6.90 -18.35 -12.79
CA PRO A 29 7.51 -19.35 -13.66
C PRO A 29 7.08 -19.24 -15.12
N VAL A 30 5.85 -18.79 -15.39
CA VAL A 30 5.32 -18.58 -16.75
C VAL A 30 6.01 -17.37 -17.38
N LEU A 31 5.98 -16.22 -16.71
CA LEU A 31 6.57 -14.97 -17.19
C LEU A 31 8.09 -15.13 -17.41
N ARG A 32 8.78 -15.83 -16.49
CA ARG A 32 10.21 -16.15 -16.61
C ARG A 32 10.52 -16.96 -17.87
N ARG A 33 9.69 -17.96 -18.22
CA ARG A 33 9.88 -18.74 -19.46
C ARG A 33 9.60 -17.91 -20.70
N GLN A 34 8.63 -17.01 -20.64
CA GLN A 34 8.27 -16.08 -21.73
C GLN A 34 9.31 -14.98 -21.95
N ARG A 35 10.14 -14.68 -20.93
CA ARG A 35 11.07 -13.54 -20.92
C ARG A 35 10.35 -12.20 -21.14
N ALA A 36 9.08 -12.14 -20.73
CA ALA A 36 8.19 -11.00 -20.93
C ALA A 36 7.02 -11.11 -19.95
N GLY A 37 6.42 -9.97 -19.63
CA GLY A 37 5.24 -9.88 -18.78
C GLY A 37 5.19 -8.59 -17.98
N HIS A 38 4.03 -8.30 -17.41
CA HIS A 38 3.84 -7.17 -16.51
C HIS A 38 3.00 -7.61 -15.32
N ILE A 39 3.55 -7.49 -14.13
CA ILE A 39 2.86 -7.72 -12.86
C ILE A 39 2.37 -6.37 -12.35
N ILE A 40 1.07 -6.26 -12.08
CA ILE A 40 0.47 -5.05 -11.51
C ILE A 40 -0.12 -5.44 -10.16
N ASN A 41 0.49 -4.98 -9.08
CA ASN A 41 0.01 -5.21 -7.72
C ASN A 41 -0.73 -3.97 -7.22
N ILE A 42 -1.90 -4.17 -6.61
CA ILE A 42 -2.67 -3.07 -6.01
C ILE A 42 -2.29 -2.93 -4.55
N SER A 43 -1.50 -1.90 -4.25
CA SER A 43 -1.16 -1.48 -2.90
C SER A 43 -2.17 -0.44 -2.40
N SER A 44 -1.70 0.69 -1.87
CA SER A 44 -2.46 1.83 -1.33
C SER A 44 -1.49 2.95 -0.96
N VAL A 45 -1.99 4.18 -0.83
CA VAL A 45 -1.31 5.20 -0.01
C VAL A 45 -0.93 4.65 1.36
N GLY A 46 -1.71 3.73 1.93
CA GLY A 46 -1.37 3.07 3.19
C GLY A 46 -0.15 2.14 3.14
N GLY A 47 0.43 1.88 1.97
CA GLY A 47 1.69 1.14 1.82
C GLY A 47 2.94 2.00 2.03
N LEU A 48 2.81 3.33 2.09
CA LEU A 48 3.94 4.25 2.11
C LEU A 48 3.96 5.14 3.37
N PRO A 49 2.93 5.95 3.68
CA PRO A 49 2.70 6.43 5.06
C PRO A 49 1.83 5.49 5.90
N GLY A 50 2.16 5.39 7.18
CA GLY A 50 1.26 4.84 8.19
C GLY A 50 0.22 5.87 8.63
N SER A 51 -0.96 5.42 9.05
CA SER A 51 -2.03 6.30 9.54
C SER A 51 -2.70 5.74 10.79
N ALA A 52 -3.08 6.62 11.72
CA ALA A 52 -3.82 6.23 12.91
C ALA A 52 -5.14 5.54 12.53
N GLY A 53 -5.49 4.47 13.25
CA GLY A 53 -6.67 3.63 12.95
C GLY A 53 -6.45 2.58 11.85
N TRP A 54 -5.42 2.72 10.99
CA TRP A 54 -5.20 1.82 9.84
C TRP A 54 -4.00 0.89 9.99
N GLY A 55 -3.36 0.84 11.17
CA GLY A 55 -2.04 0.18 11.35
C GLY A 55 -1.90 -1.24 10.80
N ILE A 56 -2.91 -2.11 10.97
CA ILE A 56 -2.88 -3.49 10.44
C ILE A 56 -3.04 -3.50 8.91
N TYR A 57 -3.94 -2.69 8.37
CA TYR A 57 -4.09 -2.52 6.92
C TYR A 57 -2.79 -1.97 6.31
N ASN A 58 -2.24 -0.89 6.90
CA ASN A 58 -0.96 -0.31 6.48
C ASN A 58 0.14 -1.37 6.46
N SER A 59 0.30 -2.14 7.54
CA SER A 59 1.38 -3.14 7.61
C SER A 59 1.26 -4.20 6.51
N THR A 60 0.06 -4.60 6.10
CA THR A 60 -0.11 -5.49 4.94
C THR A 60 0.26 -4.83 3.62
N LYS A 61 -0.06 -3.55 3.42
CA LYS A 61 0.27 -2.84 2.19
C LYS A 61 1.76 -2.52 2.09
N PHE A 62 2.43 -2.19 3.20
CA PHE A 62 3.89 -2.12 3.29
C PHE A 62 4.56 -3.45 2.92
N ALA A 63 3.98 -4.59 3.34
CA ALA A 63 4.50 -5.88 2.93
C ALA A 63 4.38 -6.09 1.41
N VAL A 64 3.26 -5.65 0.81
CA VAL A 64 3.05 -5.68 -0.65
C VAL A 64 4.07 -4.81 -1.38
N GLU A 65 4.33 -3.58 -0.91
CA GLU A 65 5.40 -2.72 -1.44
C GLU A 65 6.74 -3.46 -1.40
N GLY A 66 7.15 -3.90 -0.21
CA GLY A 66 8.47 -4.45 0.03
C GLY A 66 8.78 -5.69 -0.81
N PHE A 67 7.86 -6.67 -0.90
CA PHE A 67 8.12 -7.83 -1.75
C PHE A 67 8.02 -7.48 -3.24
N SER A 68 7.20 -6.50 -3.63
CA SER A 68 7.05 -6.11 -5.03
C SER A 68 8.30 -5.42 -5.55
N GLU A 69 8.88 -4.50 -4.77
CA GLU A 69 10.17 -3.88 -5.08
C GLU A 69 11.29 -4.93 -5.21
N ALA A 70 11.35 -5.86 -4.26
CA ALA A 70 12.38 -6.91 -4.25
C ALA A 70 12.25 -7.83 -5.47
N VAL A 71 11.02 -8.24 -5.80
CA VAL A 71 10.72 -9.06 -6.98
C VAL A 71 11.07 -8.29 -8.26
N ALA A 72 10.68 -7.02 -8.38
CA ALA A 72 10.95 -6.18 -9.54
C ALA A 72 12.45 -6.14 -9.86
N LYS A 73 13.29 -5.86 -8.85
CA LYS A 73 14.76 -5.85 -8.98
C LYS A 73 15.29 -7.21 -9.44
N GLY A 74 14.77 -8.31 -8.87
CA GLY A 74 15.22 -9.67 -9.20
C GLY A 74 14.84 -10.15 -10.60
N ILE A 75 13.71 -9.69 -11.15
CA ILE A 75 13.19 -10.17 -12.44
C ILE A 75 13.38 -9.21 -13.61
N ALA A 76 13.82 -7.96 -13.37
CA ALA A 76 14.06 -6.98 -14.44
C ALA A 76 14.97 -7.51 -15.58
N PRO A 77 16.09 -8.22 -15.32
CA PRO A 77 16.93 -8.79 -16.40
C PRO A 77 16.23 -9.87 -17.24
N LEU A 78 15.06 -10.35 -16.81
CA LEU A 78 14.25 -11.32 -17.52
C LEU A 78 13.25 -10.67 -18.48
N GLY A 79 13.20 -9.34 -18.58
CA GLY A 79 12.24 -8.60 -19.41
C GLY A 79 10.83 -8.53 -18.80
N ILE A 80 10.70 -8.78 -17.50
CA ILE A 80 9.42 -8.74 -16.79
C ILE A 80 9.33 -7.43 -16.01
N LYS A 81 8.21 -6.73 -16.18
CA LYS A 81 7.91 -5.45 -15.55
C LYS A 81 7.08 -5.67 -14.30
N VAL A 82 7.22 -4.76 -13.33
CA VAL A 82 6.38 -4.71 -12.13
C VAL A 82 5.96 -3.26 -11.93
N THR A 83 4.67 -3.06 -11.67
CA THR A 83 4.14 -1.78 -11.19
C THR A 83 3.28 -2.05 -9.96
N ILE A 84 3.42 -1.17 -8.99
CA ILE A 84 2.66 -1.10 -7.77
C ILE A 84 1.75 0.11 -7.94
N ILE A 85 0.44 -0.12 -7.81
CA ILE A 85 -0.55 0.96 -7.86
C ILE A 85 -0.81 1.38 -6.42
N GLU A 86 -0.67 2.67 -6.13
CA GLU A 86 -0.96 3.23 -4.81
C GLU A 86 -2.13 4.22 -4.88
N PRO A 87 -3.37 3.75 -4.71
CA PRO A 87 -4.53 4.64 -4.65
C PRO A 87 -4.61 5.39 -3.31
N GLY A 88 -5.05 6.64 -3.36
CA GLY A 88 -5.67 7.35 -2.24
C GLY A 88 -7.10 6.90 -1.99
N ASP A 89 -7.95 7.82 -1.56
CA ASP A 89 -9.36 7.56 -1.28
C ASP A 89 -10.18 7.59 -2.58
N PHE A 90 -10.75 6.44 -2.99
CA PHE A 90 -11.59 6.30 -4.19
C PHE A 90 -13.03 5.92 -3.84
N ARG A 91 -13.98 6.39 -4.67
CA ARG A 91 -15.42 6.08 -4.54
C ARG A 91 -15.73 4.65 -4.94
N THR A 92 -15.36 3.72 -4.08
CA THR A 92 -15.69 2.29 -4.16
C THR A 92 -16.35 1.87 -2.85
N ASP A 93 -16.85 0.64 -2.81
CA ASP A 93 -17.43 0.07 -1.58
C ASP A 93 -16.35 -0.28 -0.53
N PHE A 94 -15.11 0.21 -0.67
CA PHE A 94 -14.01 -0.12 0.25
C PHE A 94 -14.31 0.32 1.69
N LEU A 95 -14.93 1.50 1.87
CA LEU A 95 -15.34 2.04 3.18
C LEU A 95 -16.75 1.60 3.58
N ASP A 96 -17.45 0.84 2.74
CA ASP A 96 -18.76 0.29 3.09
C ASP A 96 -18.61 -0.77 4.19
N ALA A 97 -19.63 -0.89 5.05
CA ALA A 97 -19.63 -1.86 6.15
C ALA A 97 -19.53 -3.32 5.69
N SER A 98 -19.85 -3.62 4.42
CA SER A 98 -19.64 -4.95 3.83
C SER A 98 -18.17 -5.27 3.52
N SER A 99 -17.30 -4.27 3.47
CA SER A 99 -15.87 -4.38 3.20
C SER A 99 -15.02 -4.02 4.41
N LEU A 100 -15.30 -2.87 5.03
CA LEU A 100 -14.57 -2.36 6.19
C LEU A 100 -15.14 -2.94 7.49
N GLY A 101 -14.57 -4.05 7.94
CA GLY A 101 -14.89 -4.61 9.25
C GLY A 101 -14.42 -3.71 10.40
N THR A 102 -15.22 -3.65 11.47
CA THR A 102 -14.87 -2.99 12.73
C THR A 102 -14.65 -4.02 13.83
N GLU A 103 -13.69 -3.76 14.71
CA GLU A 103 -13.45 -4.61 15.88
C GLU A 103 -14.52 -4.40 16.95
N GLU A 104 -14.81 -5.47 17.72
CA GLU A 104 -15.71 -5.38 18.88
C GLU A 104 -15.05 -4.63 20.05
N THR A 105 -13.73 -4.77 20.19
CA THR A 105 -12.96 -4.08 21.22
C THR A 105 -12.73 -2.63 20.81
N VAL A 106 -13.26 -1.69 21.61
CA VAL A 106 -13.03 -0.26 21.44
C VAL A 106 -12.54 0.32 22.77
N LEU A 107 -11.38 0.99 22.73
CA LEU A 107 -10.73 1.55 23.91
C LEU A 107 -10.85 3.08 23.91
N ALA A 108 -11.34 3.64 25.02
CA ALA A 108 -11.57 5.08 25.15
C ALA A 108 -10.29 5.92 24.95
N ASP A 109 -9.12 5.36 25.29
CA ASP A 109 -7.82 6.02 25.12
C ASP A 109 -7.49 6.34 23.65
N TYR A 110 -8.11 5.64 22.70
CA TYR A 110 -7.89 5.84 21.26
C TYR A 110 -9.03 6.57 20.55
N GLU A 111 -10.00 7.12 21.28
CA GLU A 111 -11.19 7.74 20.68
C GLU A 111 -10.81 8.95 19.80
N SER A 112 -9.84 9.76 20.23
CA SER A 112 -9.36 10.92 19.46
C SER A 112 -8.52 10.56 18.22
N THR A 113 -8.16 9.29 18.06
CA THR A 113 -7.29 8.81 16.97
C THR A 113 -7.99 7.73 16.14
N ALA A 114 -7.92 6.47 16.56
CA ALA A 114 -8.57 5.35 15.88
C ALA A 114 -10.11 5.52 15.86
N GLY A 115 -10.71 6.02 16.94
CA GLY A 115 -12.15 6.31 17.00
C GLY A 115 -12.58 7.36 15.97
N ALA A 116 -11.91 8.51 15.98
CA ALA A 116 -12.14 9.58 15.00
C ALA A 116 -11.96 9.08 13.55
N MET A 117 -10.97 8.22 13.30
CA MET A 117 -10.77 7.63 11.97
C MET A 117 -11.89 6.68 11.58
N ARG A 118 -12.37 5.81 12.49
CA ARG A 118 -13.53 4.93 12.22
C ARG A 118 -14.78 5.74 11.88
N ALA A 119 -15.07 6.79 12.66
CA ALA A 119 -16.21 7.68 12.39
C ALA A 119 -16.08 8.35 11.01
N ARG A 120 -14.90 8.91 10.71
CA ARG A 120 -14.62 9.52 9.41
C ARG A 120 -14.80 8.54 8.27
N ALA A 121 -14.30 7.31 8.38
CA ALA A 121 -14.39 6.31 7.32
C ALA A 121 -15.85 6.01 6.93
N LEU A 122 -16.75 5.94 7.92
CA LEU A 122 -18.18 5.77 7.69
C LEU A 122 -18.82 7.01 7.05
N ASP A 123 -18.46 8.21 7.53
CA ASP A 123 -19.03 9.47 7.04
C ASP A 123 -18.66 9.77 5.58
N VAL A 124 -17.43 9.43 5.16
CA VAL A 124 -16.92 9.75 3.82
C VAL A 124 -17.14 8.65 2.79
N ASN A 125 -17.89 7.59 3.12
CA ASN A 125 -18.21 6.55 2.16
C ASN A 125 -19.00 7.12 0.97
N HIS A 126 -18.56 6.83 -0.26
CA HIS A 126 -18.97 7.44 -1.53
C HIS A 126 -18.72 8.95 -1.69
N GLU A 127 -18.14 9.63 -0.70
CA GLU A 127 -17.72 11.03 -0.79
C GLU A 127 -16.21 11.18 -1.10
N GLN A 128 -15.49 10.06 -1.20
CA GLN A 128 -14.06 10.06 -1.51
C GLN A 128 -13.74 10.86 -2.80
N PRO A 129 -12.58 11.52 -2.90
CA PRO A 129 -12.25 12.37 -4.05
C PRO A 129 -11.94 11.58 -5.33
N GLY A 130 -11.45 10.34 -5.21
CA GLY A 130 -11.00 9.51 -6.33
C GLY A 130 -12.13 8.90 -7.14
N ASP A 131 -11.98 8.93 -8.47
CA ASP A 131 -12.89 8.29 -9.42
C ASP A 131 -12.32 6.94 -9.90
N PRO A 132 -12.95 5.79 -9.58
CA PRO A 132 -12.42 4.48 -9.94
C PRO A 132 -12.36 4.23 -11.44
N VAL A 133 -13.22 4.89 -12.24
CA VAL A 133 -13.17 4.77 -13.71
C VAL A 133 -11.90 5.44 -14.25
N ARG A 134 -11.52 6.59 -13.68
CA ARG A 134 -10.27 7.26 -14.03
C ARG A 134 -9.05 6.48 -13.57
N ALA A 135 -9.09 5.86 -12.38
CA ALA A 135 -8.01 4.99 -11.91
C ALA A 135 -7.81 3.78 -12.82
N ALA A 136 -8.90 3.15 -13.27
CA ALA A 136 -8.85 2.04 -14.20
C ALA A 136 -8.26 2.46 -15.57
N ALA A 137 -8.69 3.60 -16.09
CA ALA A 137 -8.13 4.16 -17.34
C ALA A 137 -6.61 4.43 -17.21
N ALA A 138 -6.20 5.11 -16.13
CA ALA A 138 -4.78 5.39 -15.87
C ALA A 138 -3.94 4.11 -15.73
N THR A 139 -4.50 3.08 -15.10
CA THR A 139 -3.84 1.77 -14.96
C THR A 139 -3.71 1.05 -16.31
N ALA A 140 -4.74 1.11 -17.17
CA ALA A 140 -4.70 0.52 -18.51
C ALA A 140 -3.68 1.23 -19.42
N ASP A 141 -3.63 2.56 -19.36
CA ASP A 141 -2.64 3.37 -20.09
C ASP A 141 -1.22 3.03 -19.63
N MET A 142 -1.00 2.97 -18.31
CA MET A 142 0.29 2.58 -17.73
C MET A 142 0.69 1.16 -18.14
N ALA A 143 -0.23 0.20 -18.12
CA ALA A 143 0.05 -1.19 -18.50
C ALA A 143 0.54 -1.32 -19.95
N SER A 144 0.20 -0.36 -20.80
CA SER A 144 0.60 -0.30 -22.20
C SER A 144 1.90 0.51 -22.42
N ALA A 145 2.45 1.13 -21.37
CA ALA A 145 3.65 1.95 -21.49
C ALA A 145 4.89 1.12 -21.82
N ALA A 146 5.76 1.67 -22.67
CA ALA A 146 7.04 1.06 -23.00
C ALA A 146 7.92 0.89 -21.74
N GLU A 147 7.95 1.91 -20.89
CA GLU A 147 8.70 1.95 -19.63
C GLU A 147 7.76 2.37 -18.48
N PRO A 148 6.94 1.44 -17.95
CA PRO A 148 6.03 1.76 -16.85
C PRO A 148 6.82 1.98 -15.55
N PRO A 149 6.34 2.84 -14.65
CA PRO A 149 7.00 3.09 -13.38
C PRO A 149 6.84 1.88 -12.45
N LEU A 150 7.72 1.78 -11.45
CA LEU A 150 7.54 0.84 -10.35
C LEU A 150 6.39 1.25 -9.44
N HIS A 151 6.20 2.55 -9.19
CA HIS A 151 5.13 3.10 -8.36
C HIS A 151 4.24 4.02 -9.20
N LEU A 152 2.92 3.85 -9.10
CA LEU A 152 1.92 4.73 -9.72
C LEU A 152 0.93 5.20 -8.66
N LEU A 153 1.23 6.38 -8.11
CA LEU A 153 0.35 7.07 -7.17
C LEU A 153 -0.90 7.58 -7.90
N LEU A 154 -2.09 7.24 -7.39
CA LEU A 154 -3.36 7.69 -7.94
C LEU A 154 -4.12 8.52 -6.92
N GLY A 155 -4.43 9.77 -7.28
CA GLY A 155 -5.14 10.72 -6.42
C GLY A 155 -4.20 11.78 -5.83
N THR A 156 -4.68 13.04 -5.79
CA THR A 156 -3.90 14.17 -5.28
C THR A 156 -3.61 14.05 -3.78
N ASP A 157 -4.51 13.40 -3.05
CA ASP A 157 -4.37 13.03 -1.64
C ASP A 157 -3.22 12.03 -1.44
N CYS A 158 -3.15 10.98 -2.28
CA CYS A 158 -2.04 10.03 -2.25
C CYS A 158 -0.70 10.71 -2.52
N VAL A 159 -0.61 11.51 -3.59
CA VAL A 159 0.62 12.24 -3.95
C VAL A 159 1.09 13.11 -2.79
N LYS A 160 0.19 13.94 -2.22
CA LYS A 160 0.53 14.82 -1.09
C LYS A 160 0.99 14.05 0.14
N ALA A 161 0.32 12.95 0.48
CA ALA A 161 0.66 12.16 1.65
C ALA A 161 2.03 11.49 1.51
N VAL A 162 2.36 10.97 0.32
CA VAL A 162 3.66 10.38 0.04
C VAL A 162 4.75 11.44 0.03
N GLU A 163 4.54 12.60 -0.60
CA GLU A 163 5.47 13.73 -0.57
C GLU A 163 5.80 14.17 0.86
N ALA A 164 4.77 14.34 1.70
CA ALA A 164 4.96 14.69 3.11
C ALA A 164 5.75 13.63 3.86
N LYS A 165 5.42 12.34 3.69
CA LYS A 165 6.14 11.25 4.35
C LYS A 165 7.60 11.16 3.92
N THR A 166 7.89 11.38 2.64
CA THR A 166 9.26 11.41 2.13
C THR A 166 10.05 12.57 2.75
N GLN A 167 9.45 13.75 2.87
CA GLN A 167 10.08 14.90 3.52
C GLN A 167 10.34 14.64 5.00
N GLU A 168 9.41 14.04 5.72
CA GLU A 168 9.60 13.63 7.13
C GLU A 168 10.78 12.65 7.29
N LEU A 169 10.85 11.62 6.44
CA LEU A 169 11.93 10.65 6.50
C LEU A 169 13.29 11.30 6.19
N LEU A 170 13.36 12.19 5.21
CA LEU A 170 14.58 12.94 4.92
C LEU A 170 14.99 13.82 6.10
N ALA A 171 14.04 14.47 6.77
CA ALA A 171 14.31 15.28 7.95
C ALA A 171 14.86 14.44 9.11
N ASP A 172 14.30 13.26 9.36
CA ASP A 172 14.81 12.32 10.37
C ASP A 172 16.24 11.86 10.05
N ILE A 173 16.50 11.51 8.78
CA ILE A 173 17.83 11.11 8.32
C ILE A 173 18.82 12.27 8.52
N ASP A 174 18.46 13.49 8.14
CA ASP A 174 19.36 14.65 8.26
C ASP A 174 19.65 15.00 9.72
N ALA A 175 18.62 14.94 10.59
CA ALA A 175 18.77 15.20 12.01
C ALA A 175 19.69 14.17 12.70
N TRP A 176 19.68 12.91 12.25
CA TRP A 176 20.43 11.81 12.86
C TRP A 176 21.63 11.33 12.04
N ARG A 177 21.95 11.99 10.92
CA ARG A 177 22.96 11.53 9.94
C ARG A 177 24.30 11.21 10.57
N ALA A 178 24.81 12.11 11.41
CA ALA A 178 26.09 11.93 12.07
C ALA A 178 26.12 10.67 12.95
N VAL A 179 25.03 10.38 13.66
CA VAL A 179 24.90 9.15 14.47
C VAL A 179 24.80 7.94 13.55
N SER A 180 23.92 7.99 12.55
CA SER A 180 23.71 6.87 11.61
C SER A 180 24.97 6.48 10.84
N THR A 181 25.82 7.43 10.45
CA THR A 181 27.08 7.14 9.74
C THR A 181 28.26 6.87 10.67
N SER A 182 28.13 7.11 11.99
CA SER A 182 29.21 6.85 12.95
C SER A 182 29.41 5.37 13.29
N THR A 183 28.55 4.49 12.78
CA THR A 183 28.60 3.04 13.04
C THR A 183 29.37 2.24 11.98
N ASP A 184 29.93 2.92 10.97
CA ASP A 184 30.79 2.28 9.97
C ASP A 184 32.14 1.89 10.59
N LEU A 185 32.79 0.86 10.03
CA LEU A 185 34.18 0.55 10.38
C LEU A 185 35.11 1.62 9.79
N ASP A 186 36.14 1.98 10.53
CA ASP A 186 37.23 2.86 10.07
C ASP A 186 37.97 2.29 8.84
#